data_AF-A0A2V9Z5B8-F1
#
_entry.id   AF-A0A2V9Z5B8-F1
#
_cell.length_a   1.000
_cell.length_b   1.000
_cell.length_c   1.000
_cell.angle_alpha   90.00
_cell.angle_beta   90.00
_cell.angle_gamma   90.00
#
_symmetry.space_group_name_H-M   'P 1'
#
loop_
_entity.id
_entity.type
_entity.pdbx_description
1 polymer ?
#
loop_
_entity_poly.entity_id
_entity_poly.type
_entity_poly.pdbx_seq_one_letter_code
_entity_poly.pdbx_strand_id
1 'polypeptide(L)'
;FPDSMHVELETPQGKLSIVTSPADSFMSMAGMGTRSLPPAQKTDMLAQLHHDLVYVAQHADDPSFNFTAAGTEKIGDTEAAIVDIGGAIPWVRWYVDPKTGRILREKYKGVGQAGPFDGETDLSDWRAADGLTMPYVHKNKQNGQDSGTAEFKKIDINPAVDSKLFAKPAPSGGEQPAKQ
;
A
#
# COMPACT_ATOMS: atom_id res chain seq x y z
N PHE A 1 -10.00 6.64 6.18
CA PHE A 1 -8.97 7.02 5.19
C PHE A 1 -7.71 6.23 5.52
N PRO A 2 -7.02 5.59 4.54
CA PRO A 2 -7.52 5.30 3.20
C PRO A 2 -8.36 4.01 3.22
N ASP A 3 -9.44 3.99 2.44
CA ASP A 3 -10.28 2.79 2.20
C ASP A 3 -10.19 2.30 0.74
N SER A 4 -9.57 3.11 -0.12
CA SER A 4 -9.51 2.93 -1.57
C SER A 4 -8.16 3.38 -2.11
N MET A 5 -7.75 2.80 -3.23
CA MET A 5 -6.49 3.05 -3.90
C MET A 5 -6.70 3.07 -5.42
N HIS A 6 -6.06 4.05 -6.07
CA HIS A 6 -5.90 4.08 -7.52
C HIS A 6 -4.42 4.28 -7.84
N VAL A 7 -3.84 3.36 -8.60
CA VAL A 7 -2.45 3.42 -9.05
C VAL A 7 -2.44 3.45 -10.57
N GLU A 8 -1.73 4.42 -11.14
CA GLU A 8 -1.44 4.47 -12.57
C GLU A 8 0.04 4.16 -12.79
N LEU A 9 0.29 3.11 -13.56
CA LEU A 9 1.62 2.63 -13.90
C LEU A 9 1.89 2.94 -15.37
N GLU A 10 2.96 3.70 -15.64
CA GLU A 10 3.50 3.86 -16.98
C GLU A 10 4.47 2.72 -17.27
N THR A 11 4.10 1.83 -18.20
CA THR A 11 4.95 0.70 -18.61
C THR A 11 5.32 0.83 -20.08
N PRO A 12 6.38 0.14 -20.57
CA PRO A 12 6.70 0.13 -22.00
C PRO A 12 5.55 -0.38 -22.89
N GLN A 13 4.64 -1.19 -22.35
CA GLN A 13 3.47 -1.71 -23.05
C GLN A 13 2.26 -0.76 -23.01
N GLY A 14 2.35 0.35 -22.28
CA GLY A 14 1.30 1.34 -22.12
C GLY A 14 0.92 1.59 -20.67
N LYS A 15 -0.15 2.36 -20.47
CA LYS A 15 -0.65 2.74 -19.14
C LYS A 15 -1.50 1.61 -18.55
N LEU A 16 -1.17 1.19 -17.34
CA LEU A 16 -1.92 0.24 -16.53
C LEU A 16 -2.53 0.99 -15.33
N SER A 17 -3.84 0.96 -15.20
CA SER A 17 -4.56 1.45 -14.02
C SER A 17 -4.93 0.27 -13.14
N ILE A 18 -4.70 0.38 -11.84
CA ILE A 18 -5.10 -0.58 -10.81
C ILE A 18 -5.97 0.17 -9.81
N VAL A 19 -7.19 -0.29 -9.60
CA VAL A 19 -8.14 0.29 -8.65
C VAL A 19 -8.56 -0.77 -7.64
N THR A 20 -8.57 -0.38 -6.38
CA THR A 20 -9.08 -1.18 -5.26
C THR A 20 -9.93 -0.29 -4.35
N SER A 21 -11.14 -0.71 -4.05
CA SER A 21 -12.06 -0.05 -3.12
C SER A 21 -12.93 -1.11 -2.43
N PRO A 22 -13.70 -0.77 -1.39
CA PRO A 22 -14.60 -1.72 -0.76
C PRO A 22 -15.66 -2.23 -1.75
N ALA A 23 -16.09 -1.39 -2.71
CA ALA A 23 -17.07 -1.73 -3.73
C ALA A 23 -16.51 -2.66 -4.81
N ASP A 24 -15.41 -2.29 -5.48
CA ASP A 24 -14.86 -3.03 -6.62
C ASP A 24 -13.33 -3.01 -6.65
N SER A 25 -12.73 -3.95 -7.38
CA SER A 25 -11.30 -3.96 -7.65
C SER A 25 -10.98 -4.52 -9.02
N PHE A 26 -10.22 -3.78 -9.81
CA PHE A 26 -9.95 -4.09 -11.20
C PHE A 26 -8.61 -3.54 -11.68
N MET A 27 -8.13 -4.12 -12.77
CA MET A 27 -7.02 -3.59 -13.56
C MET A 27 -7.53 -3.23 -14.94
N SER A 28 -7.07 -2.11 -15.49
CA SER A 28 -7.37 -1.68 -16.85
C SER A 28 -6.09 -1.34 -17.59
N MET A 29 -5.94 -1.87 -18.80
CA MET A 29 -4.79 -1.57 -19.67
C MET A 29 -5.30 -1.14 -21.03
N ALA A 30 -4.73 -0.06 -21.56
CA ALA A 30 -5.09 0.45 -22.89
C ALA A 30 -4.98 -0.66 -23.95
N GLY A 31 -6.05 -0.87 -24.72
CA GLY A 31 -6.12 -1.91 -25.76
C GLY A 31 -6.39 -3.34 -25.27
N MET A 32 -6.22 -3.65 -23.98
CA MET A 32 -6.52 -4.98 -23.41
C MET A 32 -7.79 -5.01 -22.53
N GLY A 33 -8.41 -3.84 -22.32
CA GLY A 33 -9.66 -3.71 -21.58
C GLY A 33 -9.48 -3.79 -20.07
N THR A 34 -10.61 -3.99 -19.37
CA THR A 34 -10.68 -4.00 -17.91
C THR A 34 -10.97 -5.42 -17.41
N ARG A 35 -10.17 -5.90 -16.46
CA ARG A 35 -10.37 -7.18 -15.78
C ARG A 35 -10.53 -6.98 -14.28
N SER A 36 -11.48 -7.67 -13.66
CA SER A 36 -11.62 -7.68 -12.21
C SER A 36 -10.46 -8.43 -11.55
N LEU A 37 -10.07 -7.98 -10.35
CA LEU A 37 -9.15 -8.74 -9.51
C LEU A 37 -9.86 -9.94 -8.87
N PRO A 38 -9.17 -11.07 -8.67
CA PRO A 38 -9.69 -12.16 -7.85
C PRO A 38 -10.05 -11.68 -6.44
N PRO A 39 -11.10 -12.22 -5.79
CA PRO A 39 -11.53 -11.78 -4.45
C PRO A 39 -10.43 -11.84 -3.40
N ALA A 40 -9.59 -12.88 -3.41
CA ALA A 40 -8.48 -13.00 -2.47
C ALA A 40 -7.46 -11.86 -2.62
N GLN A 41 -7.17 -11.45 -3.86
CA GLN A 41 -6.25 -10.35 -4.13
C GLN A 41 -6.87 -8.99 -3.73
N LYS A 42 -8.18 -8.79 -3.95
CA LYS A 42 -8.90 -7.60 -3.44
C LYS A 42 -8.79 -7.51 -1.92
N THR A 43 -9.08 -8.60 -1.22
CA THR A 43 -9.02 -8.63 0.25
C THR A 43 -7.63 -8.30 0.76
N ASP A 44 -6.58 -8.92 0.18
CA ASP A 44 -5.19 -8.66 0.56
C ASP A 44 -4.83 -7.19 0.31
N MET A 45 -5.13 -6.64 -0.87
CA MET A 45 -4.84 -5.24 -1.19
C MET A 45 -5.55 -4.26 -0.24
N LEU A 46 -6.83 -4.49 0.08
CA LEU A 46 -7.54 -3.67 1.06
C LEU A 46 -6.92 -3.78 2.45
N ALA A 47 -6.50 -4.97 2.86
CA ALA A 47 -5.81 -5.19 4.12
C ALA A 47 -4.50 -4.41 4.22
N GLN A 48 -3.69 -4.43 3.14
CA GLN A 48 -2.41 -3.71 3.09
C GLN A 48 -2.59 -2.18 3.11
N LEU A 49 -3.71 -1.64 2.61
CA LEU A 49 -3.97 -0.18 2.70
C LEU A 49 -4.04 0.31 4.15
N HIS A 50 -4.47 -0.55 5.07
CA HIS A 50 -4.52 -0.20 6.48
C HIS A 50 -3.18 -0.32 7.21
N HIS A 51 -2.11 -0.74 6.52
CA HIS A 51 -0.73 -0.63 7.03
C HIS A 51 -0.13 0.76 6.79
N ASP A 52 -0.83 1.64 6.07
CA ASP A 52 -0.42 3.03 5.86
C ASP A 52 -0.09 3.73 7.19
N LEU A 53 1.02 4.47 7.19
CA LEU A 53 1.56 5.09 8.39
C LEU A 53 0.58 6.10 9.01
N VAL A 54 -0.12 6.86 8.16
CA VAL A 54 -1.10 7.87 8.60
C VAL A 54 -2.36 7.18 9.10
N TYR A 55 -2.81 6.11 8.44
CA TYR A 55 -3.93 5.29 8.91
C TYR A 55 -3.68 4.81 10.34
N VAL A 56 -2.56 4.12 10.57
CA VAL A 56 -2.25 3.58 11.91
C VAL A 56 -2.07 4.70 12.94
N ALA A 57 -1.37 5.78 12.60
CA ALA A 57 -1.14 6.90 13.52
C ALA A 57 -2.44 7.57 13.98
N GLN A 58 -3.45 7.68 13.11
CA GLN A 58 -4.77 8.21 13.46
C GLN A 58 -5.55 7.34 14.45
N HIS A 59 -5.16 6.06 14.61
CA HIS A 59 -5.82 5.09 15.46
C HIS A 59 -4.97 4.69 16.68
N ALA A 60 -3.96 5.49 17.04
CA ALA A 60 -3.08 5.19 18.18
C ALA A 60 -3.84 5.00 19.51
N ASP A 61 -4.97 5.71 19.68
CA ASP A 61 -5.84 5.63 20.86
C ASP A 61 -7.12 4.81 20.63
N ASP A 62 -7.26 4.15 19.47
CA ASP A 62 -8.43 3.32 19.17
C ASP A 62 -8.30 1.94 19.85
N PRO A 63 -9.26 1.55 20.73
CA PRO A 63 -9.20 0.28 21.46
C PRO A 63 -9.36 -0.96 20.57
N SER A 64 -9.75 -0.81 19.30
CA SER A 64 -9.79 -1.90 18.33
C SER A 64 -8.40 -2.26 17.78
N PHE A 65 -7.41 -1.39 17.98
CA PHE A 65 -6.01 -1.65 17.66
C PHE A 65 -5.27 -2.16 18.89
N ASN A 66 -4.36 -3.11 18.65
CA ASN A 66 -3.47 -3.62 19.66
C ASN A 66 -2.04 -3.21 19.30
N PHE A 67 -1.39 -2.46 20.20
CA PHE A 67 0.02 -2.06 20.08
C PHE A 67 0.82 -2.77 21.17
N THR A 68 1.77 -3.61 20.78
CA THR A 68 2.58 -4.41 21.70
C THR A 68 4.05 -4.04 21.54
N ALA A 69 4.69 -3.60 22.63
CA ALA A 69 6.14 -3.43 22.67
C ALA A 69 6.82 -4.81 22.63
N ALA A 70 7.62 -5.06 21.59
CA ALA A 70 8.21 -6.37 21.32
C ALA A 70 9.74 -6.39 21.45
N GLY A 71 10.29 -5.46 22.24
CA GLY A 71 11.74 -5.33 22.49
C GLY A 71 12.42 -4.34 21.55
N THR A 72 13.69 -4.57 21.28
CA THR A 72 14.52 -3.73 20.40
C THR A 72 15.32 -4.60 19.43
N GLU A 73 15.66 -4.02 18.27
CA GLU A 73 16.56 -4.63 17.30
C GLU A 73 17.38 -3.54 16.60
N LYS A 74 18.66 -3.83 16.36
CA LYS A 74 19.55 -2.90 15.67
C LYS A 74 19.26 -2.87 14.17
N ILE A 75 18.86 -1.71 13.66
CA ILE A 75 18.66 -1.43 12.23
C ILE A 75 19.69 -0.39 11.79
N GLY A 76 20.67 -0.83 10.98
CA GLY A 76 21.84 -0.02 10.66
C GLY A 76 22.62 0.33 11.92
N ASP A 77 22.73 1.62 12.24
CA ASP A 77 23.37 2.13 13.45
C ASP A 77 22.39 2.52 14.57
N THR A 78 21.09 2.28 14.38
CA THR A 78 20.04 2.66 15.33
C THR A 78 19.52 1.43 16.09
N GLU A 79 19.49 1.51 17.42
CA GLU A 79 18.74 0.56 18.25
C GLU A 79 17.25 0.91 18.16
N ALA A 80 16.52 0.22 17.31
CA ALA A 80 15.11 0.51 17.03
C ALA A 80 14.20 -0.20 18.05
N ALA A 81 13.18 0.51 18.53
CA ALA A 81 12.11 -0.09 19.32
C ALA A 81 11.14 -0.86 18.40
N ILE A 82 10.77 -2.08 18.79
CA ILE A 82 9.84 -2.89 18.02
C ILE A 82 8.43 -2.69 18.54
N VAL A 83 7.51 -2.39 17.63
CA VAL A 83 6.07 -2.35 17.90
C VAL A 83 5.36 -3.35 16.99
N ASP A 84 4.72 -4.34 17.59
CA ASP A 84 3.78 -5.22 16.90
C ASP A 84 2.38 -4.62 16.94
N ILE A 85 1.74 -4.52 15.77
CA ILE A 85 0.44 -3.89 15.59
C ILE A 85 -0.52 -4.92 15.02
N GLY A 86 -1.75 -4.97 15.54
CA GLY A 86 -2.80 -5.85 15.03
C GLY A 86 -4.18 -5.48 15.60
N GLY A 87 -5.11 -6.44 15.59
CA GLY A 87 -6.50 -6.21 16.00
C GLY A 87 -7.37 -5.85 14.80
N ALA A 88 -7.73 -4.58 14.68
CA ALA A 88 -8.53 -4.06 13.57
C ALA A 88 -7.85 -4.20 12.18
N ILE A 89 -6.53 -4.37 12.17
CA ILE A 89 -5.73 -4.57 10.96
C ILE A 89 -4.98 -5.91 11.00
N PRO A 90 -4.63 -6.49 9.83
CA PRO A 90 -3.68 -7.59 9.78
C PRO A 90 -2.37 -7.21 10.45
N TRP A 91 -1.68 -8.20 11.02
CA TRP A 91 -0.46 -7.97 11.76
C TRP A 91 0.61 -7.26 10.90
N VAL A 92 1.21 -6.23 11.49
CA VAL A 92 2.40 -5.53 10.98
C VAL A 92 3.34 -5.24 12.14
N ARG A 93 4.65 -5.37 11.90
CA ARG A 93 5.70 -5.02 12.84
C ARG A 93 6.44 -3.80 12.36
N TRP A 94 6.56 -2.80 13.20
CA TRP A 94 7.36 -1.60 12.95
C TRP A 94 8.62 -1.58 13.81
N TYR A 95 9.72 -1.13 13.20
CA TYR A 95 10.99 -0.85 13.84
C TYR A 95 11.16 0.67 13.91
N VAL A 96 10.95 1.23 15.09
CA VAL A 96 10.83 2.68 15.30
C VAL A 96 12.14 3.23 15.89
N ASP A 97 12.68 4.29 15.29
CA ASP A 97 13.75 5.07 15.92
C ASP A 97 13.19 5.81 17.14
N PRO A 98 13.60 5.46 18.37
CA PRO A 98 13.04 6.06 19.58
C PRO A 98 13.37 7.55 19.72
N LYS A 99 14.37 8.07 19.01
CA LYS A 99 14.74 9.50 19.07
C LYS A 99 13.85 10.38 18.21
N THR A 100 13.40 9.86 17.07
CA THR A 100 12.69 10.65 16.05
C THR A 100 11.24 10.21 15.84
N GLY A 101 10.86 9.02 16.33
CA GLY A 101 9.57 8.40 16.05
C GLY A 101 9.43 7.85 14.63
N ARG A 102 10.49 7.91 13.80
CA ARG A 102 10.46 7.43 12.41
C ARG A 102 10.48 5.91 12.38
N ILE A 103 9.70 5.34 11.47
CA ILE A 103 9.65 3.89 11.27
C ILE A 103 10.75 3.54 10.28
N LEU A 104 11.82 2.90 10.72
CA LEU A 104 12.97 2.56 9.88
C LEU A 104 12.67 1.39 8.94
N ARG A 105 11.82 0.46 9.41
CA ARG A 105 11.44 -0.75 8.70
C ARG A 105 10.06 -1.19 9.15
N GLU A 106 9.33 -1.82 8.24
CA GLU A 106 8.16 -2.62 8.54
C GLU A 106 8.32 -4.08 8.07
N LYS A 107 7.68 -5.00 8.77
CA LYS A 107 7.53 -6.41 8.36
C LYS A 107 6.07 -6.80 8.44
N TYR A 108 5.60 -7.55 7.45
CA TYR A 108 4.20 -7.95 7.34
C TYR A 108 4.08 -9.27 6.58
N LYS A 109 2.87 -9.82 6.52
CA LYS A 109 2.54 -10.98 5.68
C LYS A 109 1.58 -10.52 4.59
N GLY A 110 1.79 -11.00 3.37
CA GLY A 110 0.93 -10.70 2.22
C GLY A 110 0.71 -11.91 1.34
N VAL A 111 -0.15 -11.76 0.32
CA VAL A 111 -0.44 -12.82 -0.65
C VAL A 111 -0.16 -12.32 -2.07
N GLY A 112 0.93 -12.83 -2.65
CA GLY A 112 1.34 -12.54 -4.02
C GLY A 112 0.81 -13.57 -5.02
N GLN A 113 1.17 -13.39 -6.30
CA GLN A 113 0.79 -14.34 -7.37
C GLN A 113 1.34 -15.75 -7.14
N ALA A 114 2.50 -15.87 -6.47
CA ALA A 114 3.12 -17.16 -6.13
C ALA A 114 2.61 -17.76 -4.81
N GLY A 115 1.67 -17.09 -4.12
CA GLY A 115 1.17 -17.48 -2.81
C GLY A 115 1.59 -16.53 -1.68
N PRO A 116 1.42 -16.96 -0.41
CA PRO A 116 1.81 -16.17 0.76
C PRO A 116 3.30 -15.84 0.78
N PHE A 117 3.66 -14.67 1.27
CA PHE A 117 5.05 -14.24 1.44
C PHE A 117 5.23 -13.40 2.71
N ASP A 118 6.46 -13.36 3.22
CA ASP A 118 6.88 -12.42 4.24
C ASP A 118 7.42 -11.15 3.56
N GLY A 119 6.77 -10.02 3.83
CA GLY A 119 7.15 -8.69 3.34
C GLY A 119 8.06 -7.97 4.33
N GLU A 120 9.06 -7.27 3.81
CA GLU A 120 9.87 -6.32 4.56
C GLU A 120 10.03 -5.05 3.72
N THR A 121 9.81 -3.89 4.31
CA THR A 121 10.00 -2.59 3.65
C THR A 121 10.89 -1.70 4.50
N ASP A 122 12.05 -1.34 3.97
CA ASP A 122 12.96 -0.36 4.55
C ASP A 122 12.55 1.05 4.11
N LEU A 123 12.37 1.96 5.08
CA LEU A 123 11.85 3.31 4.87
C LEU A 123 12.95 4.35 5.11
N SER A 124 13.17 5.22 4.13
CA SER A 124 14.24 6.21 4.19
C SER A 124 13.86 7.50 3.45
N ASP A 125 14.79 8.46 3.47
CA ASP A 125 14.62 9.79 2.84
C ASP A 125 13.38 10.52 3.37
N TRP A 126 13.37 10.77 4.68
CA TRP A 126 12.27 11.40 5.39
C TRP A 126 12.20 12.90 5.10
N ARG A 127 11.10 13.35 4.50
CA ARG A 127 10.89 14.76 4.11
C ARG A 127 9.54 15.27 4.59
N ALA A 128 9.40 16.58 4.71
CA ALA A 128 8.12 17.20 5.05
C ALA A 128 7.15 17.15 3.85
N ALA A 129 5.90 16.80 4.12
CA ALA A 129 4.78 16.81 3.18
C ALA A 129 3.51 17.25 3.94
N ASP A 130 2.98 18.43 3.60
CA ASP A 130 1.73 18.98 4.18
C ASP A 130 1.62 18.90 5.71
N GLY A 131 2.72 19.24 6.41
CA GLY A 131 2.77 19.24 7.88
C GLY A 131 3.12 17.89 8.52
N LEU A 132 3.22 16.81 7.73
CA LEU A 132 3.71 15.50 8.17
C LEU A 132 5.14 15.26 7.70
N THR A 133 5.86 14.33 8.33
CA THR A 133 7.16 13.84 7.83
C THR A 133 6.96 12.44 7.28
N MET A 134 7.19 12.25 5.99
CA MET A 134 6.89 11.01 5.26
C MET A 134 8.16 10.40 4.64
N PRO A 135 8.25 9.07 4.50
CA PRO A 135 9.38 8.41 3.83
C PRO A 135 9.22 8.48 2.31
N TYR A 136 10.21 9.03 1.61
CA TYR A 136 10.18 9.17 0.15
C TYR A 136 10.85 7.99 -0.56
N VAL A 137 11.52 7.09 0.14
CA VAL A 137 12.16 5.90 -0.45
C VAL A 137 11.77 4.66 0.32
N HIS A 138 11.18 3.70 -0.38
CA HIS A 138 10.75 2.39 0.13
C HIS A 138 11.53 1.31 -0.60
N LYS A 139 12.32 0.51 0.13
CA LYS A 139 13.03 -0.65 -0.43
C LYS A 139 12.35 -1.91 0.07
N ASN A 140 11.78 -2.65 -0.86
CA ASN A 140 10.93 -3.80 -0.57
C ASN A 140 11.70 -5.10 -0.73
N LYS A 141 11.40 -6.05 0.14
CA LYS A 141 11.82 -7.44 0.06
C LYS A 141 10.62 -8.36 0.20
N GLN A 142 10.70 -9.51 -0.47
CA GLN A 142 9.79 -10.62 -0.28
C GLN A 142 10.60 -11.88 0.02
N ASN A 143 10.26 -12.57 1.11
CA ASN A 143 10.96 -13.77 1.56
C ASN A 143 12.49 -13.55 1.68
N GLY A 144 12.87 -12.36 2.16
CA GLY A 144 14.26 -11.94 2.32
C GLY A 144 15.01 -11.56 1.03
N GLN A 145 14.38 -11.62 -0.14
CA GLN A 145 14.96 -11.21 -1.42
C GLN A 145 14.44 -9.84 -1.84
N ASP A 146 15.32 -8.99 -2.38
CA ASP A 146 14.92 -7.68 -2.90
C ASP A 146 13.86 -7.83 -4.00
N SER A 147 12.73 -7.15 -3.81
CA SER A 147 11.57 -7.22 -4.73
C SER A 147 11.33 -5.91 -5.47
N GLY A 148 11.89 -4.79 -5.00
CA GLY A 148 11.85 -3.51 -5.71
C GLY A 148 12.21 -2.32 -4.83
N THR A 149 12.29 -1.15 -5.46
CA THR A 149 12.42 0.14 -4.77
C THR A 149 11.39 1.09 -5.34
N ALA A 150 10.65 1.77 -4.48
CA ALA A 150 9.75 2.86 -4.83
C ALA A 150 10.33 4.18 -4.31
N GLU A 151 10.48 5.15 -5.22
CA GLU A 151 10.90 6.50 -4.89
C GLU A 151 9.75 7.47 -5.18
N PHE A 152 9.27 8.14 -4.15
CA PHE A 152 8.21 9.13 -4.25
C PHE A 152 8.83 10.47 -4.64
N LYS A 153 8.31 11.07 -5.72
CA LYS A 153 8.74 12.42 -6.14
C LYS A 153 7.94 13.51 -5.43
N LYS A 154 6.69 13.22 -5.08
CA LYS A 154 5.76 14.12 -4.41
C LYS A 154 4.78 13.29 -3.59
N ILE A 155 4.45 13.80 -2.41
CA ILE A 155 3.39 13.30 -1.54
C ILE A 155 2.53 14.51 -1.19
N ASP A 156 1.24 14.43 -1.46
CA ASP A 156 0.24 15.42 -1.05
C ASP A 156 -0.72 14.74 -0.08
N ILE A 157 -1.05 15.39 1.03
CA ILE A 157 -1.94 14.88 2.08
C ILE A 157 -3.31 15.56 1.96
N ASN A 158 -4.37 14.76 1.95
CA ASN A 158 -5.75 15.21 1.73
C ASN A 158 -5.94 16.09 0.46
N PRO A 159 -5.36 15.75 -0.70
CA PRO A 159 -5.66 16.47 -1.92
C PRO A 159 -7.12 16.26 -2.33
N ALA A 160 -7.67 17.18 -3.13
CA ALA A 160 -8.95 16.93 -3.78
C ALA A 160 -8.79 15.78 -4.81
N VAL A 161 -9.49 14.67 -4.59
CA VAL A 161 -9.45 13.49 -5.48
C VAL A 161 -10.78 13.34 -6.20
N ASP A 162 -10.75 13.20 -7.54
CA ASP A 162 -11.95 12.93 -8.34
C ASP A 162 -12.44 11.51 -8.06
N SER A 163 -13.68 11.36 -7.58
CA SER A 163 -14.29 10.06 -7.30
C SER A 163 -14.39 9.17 -8.54
N LYS A 164 -14.38 9.74 -9.75
CA LYS A 164 -14.42 8.99 -11.01
C LYS A 164 -13.17 8.12 -11.22
N LEU A 165 -12.05 8.44 -10.56
CA LEU A 165 -10.83 7.63 -10.61
C LEU A 165 -11.04 6.20 -10.08
N PHE A 166 -12.06 6.01 -9.23
CA PHE A 166 -12.38 4.71 -8.64
C PHE A 166 -13.53 4.00 -9.37
N ALA A 167 -14.15 4.65 -10.36
CA ALA A 167 -15.26 4.06 -11.11
C ALA A 167 -14.74 3.11 -12.19
N LYS A 168 -15.34 1.93 -12.30
CA LYS A 168 -15.02 0.99 -13.36
C LYS A 168 -15.44 1.58 -14.71
N PRO A 169 -14.55 1.61 -15.72
CA PRO A 169 -14.94 2.03 -17.06
C PRO A 169 -16.07 1.15 -17.59
N ALA A 170 -17.08 1.75 -18.22
CA ALA A 170 -18.10 0.98 -18.93
C ALA A 170 -17.40 0.09 -19.98
N PRO A 171 -17.85 -1.16 -20.18
CA PRO A 171 -17.33 -1.97 -21.28
C PRO A 171 -17.55 -1.17 -22.57
N SER A 172 -16.48 -0.91 -23.32
CA SER A 172 -16.59 -0.33 -24.65
C SER A 172 -17.49 -1.27 -25.46
N GLY A 173 -18.71 -0.82 -25.76
CA GLY A 173 -19.66 -1.56 -26.57
C GLY A 173 -19.00 -1.84 -27.92
N GLY A 174 -18.53 -3.07 -28.11
CA GLY A 174 -18.14 -3.55 -29.42
C GLY A 174 -19.37 -3.45 -30.31
N GLU A 175 -19.29 -2.58 -31.29
CA GLU A 175 -20.27 -2.44 -32.36
C GLU A 175 -20.52 -3.83 -32.95
N GLN A 176 -21.70 -4.37 -32.64
CA GLN A 176 -22.15 -5.65 -33.17
C GLN A 176 -22.38 -5.43 -34.68
N PRO A 177 -21.65 -6.11 -35.59
CA PRO A 177 -21.91 -5.92 -37.01
C PRO A 177 -23.34 -6.37 -37.29
N ALA A 178 -24.17 -5.42 -37.73
CA ALA A 178 -25.49 -5.70 -38.23
C ALA A 178 -25.36 -6.69 -39.39
N LYS A 179 -25.90 -7.90 -39.21
CA LYS A 179 -26.07 -8.86 -40.30
C LYS A 179 -27.05 -8.23 -41.30
N GLN A 180 -26.60 -8.05 -42.54
CA GLN A 180 -27.46 -7.99 -43.72
C GLN A 180 -27.27 -9.29 -44.50
#